data_AF-G4YGX0-F1
#
_entry.id   AF-G4YGX0-F1
#
_cell.length_a   1.000
_cell.length_b   1.000
_cell.length_c   1.000
_cell.angle_alpha   90.00
_cell.angle_beta   90.00
_cell.angle_gamma   90.00
#
_symmetry.space_group_name_H-M   'P 1'
#
loop_
_entity.id
_entity.type
_entity.pdbx_description
1 polymer ?
#
loop_
_entity_poly.entity_id
_entity_poly.type
_entity_poly.pdbx_seq_one_letter_code
_entity_poly.pdbx_strand_id
1 'polypeptide(L)'
;MKFAGVIASMGLLGVAAAGSSEADQSSTQQSIPAVTPAATTVAPSPTSSPSSNSSFARFFDQDRFHAMFPDAVPLYNFDGLVNAANKYTTFANTGNDTNDKRELAAFLAQTAHESDNFKAAEEYARNTYTVWQYCDNSTIACAPGRRYHGRGPIQLSWNYNYYNAGNALGIDLLNNPDIVANDTAVTWMTALWYWMTPQGGRVIHDVVAGENGFAQSTDIINGALECGPSAPNTANEQQRIKYYAKMCEALDVQPLGNSSCNA
;
A
#
# COMPACT_ATOMS: atom_id res chain seq x y z
N MET A 1 -23.49 7.43 -10.12
CA MET A 1 -22.03 7.26 -10.22
C MET A 1 -21.77 5.79 -10.52
N LYS A 2 -21.01 5.46 -11.57
CA LYS A 2 -20.55 4.09 -11.79
C LYS A 2 -19.54 3.77 -10.69
N PHE A 3 -19.80 2.73 -9.90
CA PHE A 3 -18.84 2.20 -8.93
C PHE A 3 -18.27 0.94 -9.58
N ALA A 4 -17.09 1.06 -10.18
CA ALA A 4 -16.33 -0.07 -10.70
C ALA A 4 -15.06 -0.20 -9.84
N GLY A 5 -14.63 -1.44 -9.59
CA GLY A 5 -13.51 -1.77 -8.73
C GLY A 5 -12.29 -0.89 -8.99
N VAL A 6 -11.64 -0.46 -7.91
CA VAL A 6 -10.55 0.53 -7.93
C VAL A 6 -9.21 -0.10 -8.31
N ILE A 7 -9.23 -1.39 -8.66
CA ILE A 7 -8.07 -2.24 -8.62
C ILE A 7 -7.93 -2.94 -9.96
N ALA A 8 -6.81 -2.67 -10.60
CA ALA A 8 -6.32 -3.52 -11.65
C ALA A 8 -5.93 -4.87 -11.06
N SER A 9 -6.55 -5.96 -11.52
CA SER A 9 -6.15 -7.30 -11.10
C SER A 9 -4.70 -7.51 -11.53
N MET A 10 -3.77 -7.46 -10.58
CA MET A 10 -2.45 -8.03 -10.80
C MET A 10 -2.66 -9.52 -11.02
N GLY A 11 -2.68 -9.92 -12.29
CA GLY A 11 -2.48 -11.32 -12.63
C GLY A 11 -1.12 -11.70 -12.09
N LEU A 12 -1.06 -12.32 -10.90
CA LEU A 12 0.14 -12.97 -10.39
C LEU A 12 0.46 -14.11 -11.37
N LEU A 13 1.20 -13.80 -12.44
CA LEU A 13 1.89 -14.79 -13.24
C LEU A 13 2.99 -15.36 -12.34
N GLY A 14 2.76 -16.58 -11.84
CA GLY A 14 3.71 -17.29 -11.01
C GLY A 14 5.08 -17.39 -11.69
N VAL A 15 6.10 -16.78 -11.10
CA VAL A 15 7.48 -16.93 -11.56
C VAL A 15 8.08 -18.12 -10.82
N ALA A 16 8.29 -19.21 -11.55
CA ALA A 16 9.12 -20.32 -11.11
C ALA A 16 10.58 -19.85 -10.99
N ALA A 17 11.15 -20.01 -9.80
CA ALA A 17 12.57 -19.72 -9.55
C ALA A 17 13.45 -20.74 -10.26
N ALA A 18 14.31 -20.27 -11.18
CA ALA A 18 15.46 -21.01 -11.68
C ALA A 18 16.72 -20.29 -11.21
N GLY A 19 17.54 -21.00 -10.44
CA GLY A 19 18.73 -20.46 -9.78
C GLY A 19 20.02 -20.55 -10.59
N SER A 20 21.11 -20.29 -9.87
CA SER A 20 22.54 -20.32 -10.24
C SER A 20 23.00 -19.13 -11.10
N SER A 21 24.18 -18.53 -10.90
CA SER A 21 25.40 -18.93 -10.22
C SER A 21 26.25 -17.69 -9.88
N GLU A 22 27.02 -17.79 -8.79
CA GLU A 22 28.06 -16.84 -8.37
C GLU A 22 29.26 -16.88 -9.32
N ALA A 23 29.85 -15.72 -9.60
CA ALA A 23 31.18 -15.60 -10.19
C ALA A 23 32.02 -14.61 -9.38
N ASP A 24 32.96 -15.20 -8.66
CA ASP A 24 34.06 -14.61 -7.91
C ASP A 24 35.10 -13.97 -8.85
N GLN A 25 35.49 -12.71 -8.60
CA GLN A 25 36.73 -12.15 -9.14
C GLN A 25 37.41 -11.21 -8.14
N SER A 26 38.44 -11.77 -7.51
CA SER A 26 39.58 -11.13 -6.86
C SER A 26 40.27 -10.08 -7.73
N SER A 27 40.58 -8.91 -7.17
CA SER A 27 41.73 -8.11 -7.62
C SER A 27 42.41 -7.34 -6.47
N THR A 28 43.67 -7.72 -6.29
CA THR A 28 44.86 -7.06 -5.73
C THR A 28 44.76 -5.68 -5.06
N GLN A 29 45.27 -5.67 -3.83
CA GLN A 29 45.51 -4.54 -2.94
C GLN A 29 46.92 -3.96 -3.17
N GLN A 30 47.04 -2.64 -3.37
CA GLN A 30 48.31 -1.91 -3.26
C GLN A 30 48.15 -0.76 -2.26
N SER A 31 49.07 -0.72 -1.30
CA SER A 31 49.20 0.20 -0.17
C SER A 31 50.15 1.37 -0.53
N ILE A 32 49.94 2.60 -0.05
CA ILE A 32 50.59 3.33 1.09
C ILE A 32 50.58 4.85 0.67
N PRO A 33 50.69 5.92 1.49
CA PRO A 33 50.56 6.12 2.95
C PRO A 33 49.49 7.16 3.37
N ALA A 34 49.24 7.19 4.68
CA ALA A 34 48.43 8.15 5.41
C ALA A 34 48.98 9.60 5.39
N VAL A 35 48.07 10.56 5.28
CA VAL A 35 48.25 11.94 5.75
C VAL A 35 46.97 12.36 6.46
N THR A 36 47.08 12.63 7.77
CA THR A 36 46.03 13.19 8.61
C THR A 36 46.02 14.71 8.45
N PRO A 37 44.84 15.33 8.42
CA PRO A 37 44.61 16.45 9.32
C PRO A 37 43.31 16.30 10.10
N ALA A 38 43.39 16.65 11.38
CA ALA A 38 42.27 16.69 12.30
C ALA A 38 41.17 17.64 11.79
N ALA A 39 39.96 17.11 11.64
CA ALA A 39 38.74 17.90 11.52
C ALA A 39 37.81 17.47 12.67
N THR A 40 37.55 18.43 13.54
CA THR A 40 36.66 18.35 14.70
C THR A 40 35.31 17.77 14.32
N THR A 41 35.02 16.57 14.82
CA THR A 41 33.69 15.95 14.77
C THR A 41 32.72 16.73 15.65
N VAL A 42 31.82 17.50 15.03
CA VAL A 42 30.56 17.88 15.66
C VAL A 42 29.53 16.86 15.20
N ALA A 43 29.20 15.93 16.09
CA ALA A 43 28.07 15.02 15.88
C ALA A 43 26.79 15.86 15.73
N PRO A 44 25.92 15.60 14.73
CA PRO A 44 24.58 16.13 14.79
C PRO A 44 23.85 15.41 15.93
N SER A 45 23.41 16.19 16.92
CA SER A 45 22.43 15.76 17.91
C SER A 45 21.21 15.16 17.19
N PRO A 46 20.56 14.13 17.75
CA PRO A 46 19.32 13.64 17.18
C PRO A 46 18.28 14.76 17.31
N THR A 47 18.01 15.44 16.20
CA THR A 47 16.88 16.35 16.12
C THR A 47 15.65 15.51 16.38
N SER A 48 14.99 15.76 17.51
CA SER A 48 13.68 15.19 17.82
C SER A 48 12.75 15.46 16.65
N SER A 49 12.44 14.42 15.89
CA SER A 49 11.32 14.43 14.94
C SER A 49 10.06 14.91 15.67
N PRO A 50 9.17 15.67 15.04
CA PRO A 50 7.92 16.05 15.66
C PRO A 50 7.20 14.76 16.07
N SER A 51 6.81 14.66 17.33
CA SER A 51 6.00 13.56 17.84
C SER A 51 4.83 13.32 16.88
N SER A 52 4.85 12.22 16.15
CA SER A 52 3.73 11.87 15.26
C SER A 52 2.52 11.64 16.15
N ASN A 53 1.41 12.32 15.85
CA ASN A 53 0.14 12.10 16.55
C ASN A 53 -0.55 10.81 16.07
N SER A 54 0.06 10.08 15.12
CA SER A 54 -0.37 8.77 14.65
C SER A 54 0.01 7.71 15.69
N SER A 55 -0.95 7.41 16.58
CA SER A 55 -0.75 6.53 17.72
C SER A 55 -0.31 5.12 17.36
N PHE A 56 -0.57 4.65 16.14
CA PHE A 56 -0.26 3.29 15.71
C PHE A 56 1.24 3.00 15.53
N ALA A 57 2.10 4.02 15.41
CA ALA A 57 3.55 3.83 15.32
C ALA A 57 4.16 3.22 16.61
N ARG A 58 3.38 3.12 17.70
CA ARG A 58 3.78 2.38 18.90
C ARG A 58 3.57 0.87 18.81
N PHE A 59 2.79 0.40 17.81
CA PHE A 59 2.45 -1.02 17.64
C PHE A 59 3.34 -1.73 16.63
N PHE A 60 3.98 -0.98 15.73
CA PHE A 60 4.76 -1.46 14.60
C PHE A 60 5.78 -0.41 14.19
N ASP A 61 6.82 -0.80 13.45
CA ASP A 61 7.92 0.09 13.09
C ASP A 61 8.52 -0.29 11.72
N GLN A 62 9.46 0.54 11.26
CA GLN A 62 10.15 0.36 9.98
C GLN A 62 10.96 -0.93 9.90
N ASP A 63 11.62 -1.35 10.98
CA ASP A 63 12.46 -2.55 11.00
C ASP A 63 11.60 -3.80 10.85
N ARG A 64 10.45 -3.84 11.53
CA ARG A 64 9.47 -4.91 11.42
C ARG A 64 8.79 -4.91 10.06
N PHE A 65 8.53 -3.74 9.47
CA PHE A 65 8.06 -3.66 8.08
C PHE A 65 9.06 -4.30 7.11
N HIS A 66 10.34 -3.94 7.20
CA HIS A 66 11.38 -4.54 6.36
C HIS A 66 11.55 -6.05 6.62
N ALA A 67 11.47 -6.49 7.87
CA ALA A 67 11.56 -7.92 8.19
C ALA A 67 10.39 -8.74 7.61
N MET A 68 9.19 -8.16 7.58
CA MET A 68 7.99 -8.81 7.03
C MET A 68 7.91 -8.73 5.50
N PHE A 69 8.42 -7.64 4.92
CA PHE A 69 8.40 -7.36 3.48
C PHE A 69 9.81 -7.07 2.97
N PRO A 70 10.71 -8.07 2.97
CA PRO A 70 12.13 -7.86 2.67
C PRO A 70 12.42 -7.44 1.22
N ASP A 71 11.47 -7.70 0.32
CA ASP A 71 11.54 -7.36 -1.10
C ASP A 71 10.79 -6.05 -1.43
N ALA A 72 10.27 -5.34 -0.42
CA ALA A 72 9.56 -4.09 -0.64
C ALA A 72 10.46 -3.07 -1.35
N VAL A 73 9.94 -2.42 -2.40
CA VAL A 73 10.69 -1.35 -3.06
C VAL A 73 10.81 -0.14 -2.13
N PRO A 74 11.88 0.68 -2.24
CA PRO A 74 12.13 1.80 -1.30
C PRO A 74 10.98 2.81 -1.15
N LEU A 75 10.13 2.91 -2.18
CA LEU A 75 8.92 3.73 -2.16
C LEU A 75 7.99 3.37 -0.99
N TYR A 76 7.87 2.08 -0.67
CA TYR A 76 7.04 1.57 0.41
C TYR A 76 7.86 1.41 1.68
N ASN A 77 7.72 2.39 2.56
CA ASN A 77 8.30 2.37 3.90
C ASN A 77 7.26 2.80 4.94
N PHE A 78 7.35 2.20 6.13
CA PHE A 78 6.40 2.42 7.21
C PHE A 78 6.48 3.85 7.76
N ASP A 79 7.67 4.46 7.81
CA ASP A 79 7.81 5.88 8.21
C ASP A 79 7.02 6.81 7.27
N GLY A 80 6.99 6.50 5.97
CA GLY A 80 6.16 7.16 4.98
C GLY A 80 4.66 7.03 5.27
N LEU A 81 4.20 5.85 5.69
CA LEU A 81 2.83 5.62 6.12
C LEU A 81 2.50 6.44 7.38
N VAL A 82 3.37 6.41 8.39
CA VAL A 82 3.24 7.19 9.63
C VAL A 82 3.12 8.69 9.34
N ASN A 83 3.94 9.20 8.41
CA ASN A 83 3.91 10.60 7.98
C ASN A 83 2.64 10.94 7.20
N ALA A 84 2.22 10.09 6.26
CA ALA A 84 1.00 10.30 5.47
C ALA A 84 -0.28 10.26 6.34
N ALA A 85 -0.29 9.45 7.40
CA ALA A 85 -1.41 9.35 8.34
C ALA A 85 -1.69 10.65 9.12
N ASN A 86 -0.77 11.63 9.14
CA ASN A 86 -1.06 12.96 9.69
C ASN A 86 -2.21 13.67 8.96
N LYS A 87 -2.53 13.29 7.72
CA LYS A 87 -3.70 13.78 6.98
C LYS A 87 -5.01 13.04 7.33
N TYR A 88 -4.90 11.85 7.91
CA TYR A 88 -6.00 10.94 8.25
C TYR A 88 -5.89 10.52 9.71
N THR A 89 -6.04 11.48 10.62
CA THR A 89 -5.65 11.32 12.04
C THR A 89 -6.44 10.27 12.84
N THR A 90 -7.58 9.79 12.31
CA THR A 90 -8.39 8.73 12.93
C THR A 90 -7.99 7.32 12.48
N PHE A 91 -7.22 7.18 11.40
CA PHE A 91 -6.74 5.89 10.91
C PHE A 91 -5.89 5.20 11.98
N ALA A 92 -6.30 3.99 12.38
CA ALA A 92 -5.69 3.19 13.43
C ALA A 92 -5.41 4.01 14.71
N ASN A 93 -6.34 4.92 15.05
CA ASN A 93 -6.19 5.86 16.17
C ASN A 93 -7.56 6.26 16.75
N THR A 94 -8.42 5.26 16.99
CA THR A 94 -9.78 5.45 17.51
C THR A 94 -9.83 5.51 19.04
N GLY A 95 -8.71 5.21 19.72
CA GLY A 95 -8.61 5.16 21.17
C GLY A 95 -8.87 3.77 21.75
N ASN A 96 -8.96 2.74 20.91
CA ASN A 96 -9.04 1.34 21.29
C ASN A 96 -7.89 0.58 20.62
N ASP A 97 -6.82 0.32 21.37
CA ASP A 97 -5.60 -0.33 20.86
C ASP A 97 -5.86 -1.64 20.11
N THR A 98 -6.81 -2.45 20.58
CA THR A 98 -7.15 -3.71 19.92
C THR A 98 -7.77 -3.46 18.54
N ASN A 99 -8.68 -2.50 18.43
CA ASN A 99 -9.30 -2.13 17.15
C ASN A 99 -8.31 -1.43 16.22
N ASP A 100 -7.48 -0.54 16.77
CA ASP A 100 -6.45 0.20 16.03
C ASP A 100 -5.40 -0.76 15.43
N LYS A 101 -4.99 -1.78 16.20
CA LYS A 101 -4.12 -2.87 15.69
C LYS A 101 -4.81 -3.69 14.60
N ARG A 102 -6.10 -4.02 14.72
CA ARG A 102 -6.84 -4.75 13.66
C ARG A 102 -6.95 -3.92 12.38
N GLU A 103 -7.24 -2.64 12.49
CA GLU A 103 -7.28 -1.75 11.34
C GLU A 103 -5.91 -1.66 10.65
N LEU A 104 -4.83 -1.46 11.42
CA LEU A 104 -3.48 -1.44 10.86
C LEU A 104 -3.12 -2.78 10.20
N ALA A 105 -3.45 -3.91 10.83
CA ALA A 105 -3.23 -5.24 10.27
C ALA A 105 -3.96 -5.42 8.93
N ALA A 106 -5.23 -5.01 8.89
CA ALA A 106 -6.06 -5.13 7.70
C ALA A 106 -5.55 -4.23 6.57
N PHE A 107 -5.19 -2.97 6.87
CA PHE A 107 -4.66 -2.04 5.88
C PHE A 107 -3.36 -2.57 5.26
N LEU A 108 -2.41 -3.00 6.08
CA LEU A 108 -1.13 -3.56 5.61
C LEU A 108 -1.34 -4.88 4.83
N ALA A 109 -2.27 -5.72 5.26
CA ALA A 109 -2.58 -6.97 4.55
C ALA A 109 -3.22 -6.74 3.18
N GLN A 110 -4.18 -5.82 3.10
CA GLN A 110 -4.85 -5.50 1.83
C GLN A 110 -3.87 -4.83 0.87
N THR A 111 -3.10 -3.85 1.34
CA THR A 111 -2.12 -3.18 0.49
C THR A 111 -0.95 -4.09 0.09
N ALA A 112 -0.53 -5.02 0.95
CA ALA A 112 0.41 -6.07 0.57
C ALA A 112 -0.15 -6.98 -0.52
N HIS A 113 -1.45 -7.29 -0.50
CA HIS A 113 -2.09 -8.02 -1.58
C HIS A 113 -2.05 -7.27 -2.91
N GLU A 114 -2.46 -6.00 -2.91
CA GLU A 114 -2.53 -5.23 -4.15
C GLU A 114 -1.17 -4.95 -4.78
N SER A 115 -0.14 -4.80 -3.96
CA SER A 115 1.19 -4.35 -4.41
C SER A 115 2.20 -5.49 -4.54
N ASP A 116 1.75 -6.75 -4.57
CA ASP A 116 2.63 -7.93 -4.60
C ASP A 116 3.67 -7.90 -3.46
N ASN A 117 3.19 -7.84 -2.22
CA ASN A 117 3.99 -7.59 -1.01
C ASN A 117 4.89 -6.36 -1.13
N PHE A 118 4.33 -5.25 -1.63
CA PHE A 118 5.06 -3.99 -1.80
C PHE A 118 6.23 -4.07 -2.81
N LYS A 119 6.20 -5.00 -3.76
CA LYS A 119 7.18 -5.06 -4.88
C LYS A 119 6.78 -4.15 -6.03
N ALA A 120 5.48 -3.97 -6.24
CA ALA A 120 4.96 -3.29 -7.40
C ALA A 120 4.47 -1.88 -7.05
N ALA A 121 5.29 -0.87 -7.39
CA ALA A 121 4.88 0.55 -7.36
C ALA A 121 3.82 0.87 -8.42
N GLU A 122 3.88 0.15 -9.55
CA GLU A 122 2.93 0.24 -10.65
C GLU A 122 2.55 -1.16 -11.10
N GLU A 123 1.36 -1.27 -11.68
CA GLU A 123 0.89 -2.49 -12.29
C GLU A 123 1.87 -3.04 -13.35
N TYR A 124 2.18 -4.33 -13.27
CA TYR A 124 3.19 -4.96 -14.13
C TYR A 124 2.87 -4.84 -15.62
N ALA A 125 1.60 -4.97 -15.99
CA ALA A 125 1.14 -4.95 -17.38
C ALA A 125 0.97 -3.53 -17.98
N ARG A 126 1.32 -2.46 -17.25
CA ARG A 126 1.12 -1.06 -17.67
C ARG A 126 1.63 -0.72 -19.08
N ASN A 127 2.74 -1.33 -19.51
CA ASN A 127 3.33 -1.10 -20.82
C ASN A 127 2.53 -1.72 -21.98
N THR A 128 1.64 -2.67 -21.67
CA THR A 128 0.72 -3.29 -22.66
C THR A 128 -0.54 -2.45 -22.89
N TYR A 129 -0.78 -1.46 -22.04
CA TYR A 129 -2.02 -0.70 -22.04
C TYR A 129 -2.01 0.49 -23.00
N THR A 130 -3.11 0.62 -23.73
CA THR A 130 -3.43 1.86 -24.45
C THR A 130 -3.74 2.98 -23.46
N VAL A 131 -3.74 4.23 -23.92
CA VAL A 131 -4.16 5.38 -23.11
C VAL A 131 -5.63 5.34 -22.68
N TRP A 132 -6.43 4.46 -23.30
CA TRP A 132 -7.85 4.31 -23.01
C TRP A 132 -8.15 3.25 -21.94
N GLN A 133 -7.17 2.41 -21.61
CA GLN A 133 -7.29 1.48 -20.50
C GLN A 133 -7.40 2.28 -19.19
N TYR A 134 -8.38 1.95 -18.35
CA TYR A 134 -8.72 2.70 -17.14
C TYR A 134 -9.11 4.18 -17.38
N CYS A 135 -9.60 4.50 -18.58
CA CYS A 135 -10.12 5.84 -18.89
C CYS A 135 -11.64 5.77 -19.14
N ASP A 136 -12.44 6.33 -18.22
CA ASP A 136 -13.88 6.55 -18.40
C ASP A 136 -14.17 8.05 -18.55
N ASN A 137 -14.39 8.49 -19.79
CA ASN A 137 -14.71 9.88 -20.13
C ASN A 137 -16.18 10.29 -19.86
N SER A 138 -16.99 9.46 -19.20
CA SER A 138 -18.41 9.77 -18.97
C SER A 138 -18.64 10.92 -17.99
N THR A 139 -17.71 11.18 -17.08
CA THR A 139 -17.88 12.20 -16.02
C THR A 139 -16.65 13.09 -15.85
N ILE A 140 -15.46 12.50 -15.88
CA ILE A 140 -14.18 13.20 -15.73
C ILE A 140 -13.37 12.91 -16.99
N ALA A 141 -13.04 13.93 -17.77
CA ALA A 141 -12.25 13.73 -18.97
C ALA A 141 -10.83 13.29 -18.60
N CYS A 142 -10.32 12.27 -19.29
CA CYS A 142 -8.93 11.84 -19.15
C CYS A 142 -7.99 12.91 -19.69
N ALA A 143 -6.99 13.30 -18.90
CA ALA A 143 -5.92 14.18 -19.35
C ALA A 143 -5.20 13.59 -20.58
N PRO A 144 -4.91 14.40 -21.63
CA PRO A 144 -4.27 13.93 -22.84
C PRO A 144 -2.95 13.19 -22.57
N GLY A 145 -2.80 12.00 -23.15
CA GLY A 145 -1.57 11.19 -23.06
C GLY A 145 -1.31 10.55 -21.69
N ARG A 146 -2.21 10.70 -20.70
CA ARG A 146 -2.06 10.09 -19.37
C ARG A 146 -2.70 8.72 -19.28
N ARG A 147 -2.15 7.87 -18.41
CA ARG A 147 -2.65 6.51 -18.10
C ARG A 147 -2.97 6.38 -16.61
N TYR A 148 -4.06 5.67 -16.32
CA TYR A 148 -4.59 5.49 -14.97
C TYR A 148 -4.62 4.02 -14.54
N HIS A 149 -3.60 3.25 -14.95
CA HIS A 149 -3.32 1.91 -14.43
C HIS A 149 -3.01 1.94 -12.93
N GLY A 150 -2.96 0.76 -12.31
CA GLY A 150 -2.72 0.63 -10.88
C GLY A 150 -1.39 1.24 -10.44
N ARG A 151 -1.42 2.12 -9.44
CA ARG A 151 -0.23 2.67 -8.78
C ARG A 151 -0.38 2.69 -7.27
N GLY A 152 0.76 2.62 -6.58
CA GLY A 152 0.83 2.68 -5.13
C GLY A 152 0.25 1.43 -4.43
N PRO A 153 0.12 1.49 -3.09
CA PRO A 153 -0.09 0.30 -2.27
C PRO A 153 -1.49 -0.25 -2.40
N ILE A 154 -2.46 0.56 -2.82
CA ILE A 154 -3.85 0.12 -3.07
C ILE A 154 -4.13 -0.10 -4.57
N GLN A 155 -3.10 -0.01 -5.42
CA GLN A 155 -3.21 -0.04 -6.89
C GLN A 155 -4.31 0.87 -7.43
N LEU A 156 -4.28 2.15 -7.02
CA LEU A 156 -5.24 3.17 -7.44
C LEU A 156 -5.34 3.18 -8.98
N SER A 157 -6.52 2.84 -9.48
CA SER A 157 -6.81 2.73 -10.91
C SER A 157 -8.01 3.59 -11.29
N TRP A 158 -8.14 3.91 -12.58
CA TRP A 158 -9.19 4.75 -13.19
C TRP A 158 -9.04 6.27 -13.00
N ASN A 159 -9.20 7.02 -14.10
CA ASN A 159 -9.14 8.48 -14.15
C ASN A 159 -9.98 9.19 -13.08
N TYR A 160 -11.19 8.70 -12.80
CA TYR A 160 -12.06 9.32 -11.81
C TYR A 160 -11.53 9.16 -10.38
N ASN A 161 -10.83 8.07 -10.06
CA ASN A 161 -10.22 7.87 -8.76
C ASN A 161 -8.99 8.76 -8.59
N TYR A 162 -8.15 8.90 -9.63
CA TYR A 162 -7.04 9.85 -9.61
C TYR A 162 -7.54 11.29 -9.42
N TYR A 163 -8.61 11.70 -10.11
CA TYR A 163 -9.22 13.01 -9.90
C TYR A 163 -9.76 13.21 -8.47
N ASN A 164 -10.53 12.24 -7.96
CA ASN A 164 -11.14 12.36 -6.63
C ASN A 164 -10.09 12.34 -5.51
N ALA A 165 -9.09 11.46 -5.59
CA ALA A 165 -7.96 11.43 -4.68
C ALA A 165 -7.17 12.74 -4.77
N GLY A 166 -6.88 13.20 -5.98
CA GLY A 166 -6.16 14.44 -6.20
C GLY A 166 -6.85 15.66 -5.58
N ASN A 167 -8.16 15.79 -5.76
CA ASN A 167 -8.96 16.84 -5.14
C ASN A 167 -8.94 16.78 -3.61
N ALA A 168 -9.10 15.59 -3.02
CA ALA A 168 -9.05 15.41 -1.57
C ALA A 168 -7.65 15.73 -1.00
N LEU A 169 -6.60 15.44 -1.77
CA LEU A 169 -5.22 15.65 -1.35
C LEU A 169 -4.72 17.07 -1.63
N GLY A 170 -5.35 17.81 -2.55
CA GLY A 170 -4.87 19.09 -3.06
C GLY A 170 -3.72 18.95 -4.06
N ILE A 171 -3.69 17.82 -4.78
CA ILE A 171 -2.61 17.44 -5.71
C ILE A 171 -3.24 17.08 -7.06
N ASP A 172 -2.75 17.65 -8.16
CA ASP A 172 -3.31 17.36 -9.49
C ASP A 172 -2.86 15.99 -10.02
N LEU A 173 -3.48 14.93 -9.50
CA LEU A 173 -3.21 13.54 -9.89
C LEU A 173 -3.87 13.15 -11.22
N LEU A 174 -4.86 13.91 -11.71
CA LEU A 174 -5.46 13.66 -13.01
C LEU A 174 -4.45 13.98 -14.13
N ASN A 175 -3.78 15.14 -14.05
CA ASN A 175 -2.76 15.50 -15.04
C ASN A 175 -1.37 14.94 -14.73
N ASN A 176 -1.13 14.50 -13.49
CA ASN A 176 0.17 13.97 -13.05
C ASN A 176 0.02 12.64 -12.28
N PRO A 177 -0.55 11.59 -12.90
CA PRO A 177 -0.83 10.33 -12.20
C PRO A 177 0.43 9.58 -11.77
N ASP A 178 1.57 9.80 -12.44
CA ASP A 178 2.84 9.14 -12.15
C ASP A 178 3.40 9.50 -10.75
N ILE A 179 2.95 10.60 -10.14
CA ILE A 179 3.38 10.99 -8.79
C ILE A 179 3.05 9.90 -7.77
N VAL A 180 1.93 9.18 -7.95
CA VAL A 180 1.49 8.09 -7.06
C VAL A 180 2.48 6.92 -6.98
N ALA A 181 3.37 6.77 -7.97
CA ALA A 181 4.39 5.73 -7.99
C ALA A 181 5.82 6.25 -7.74
N ASN A 182 6.00 7.55 -7.48
CA ASN A 182 7.31 8.17 -7.39
C ASN A 182 7.52 9.02 -6.13
N ASP A 183 6.44 9.45 -5.47
CA ASP A 183 6.49 10.22 -4.23
C ASP A 183 5.95 9.39 -3.07
N THR A 184 6.79 9.08 -2.08
CA THR A 184 6.44 8.26 -0.91
C THR A 184 5.23 8.80 -0.16
N ALA A 185 5.13 10.13 0.03
CA ALA A 185 4.01 10.71 0.77
C ALA A 185 2.70 10.55 0.00
N VAL A 186 2.68 10.87 -1.30
CA VAL A 186 1.50 10.72 -2.16
C VAL A 186 1.08 9.26 -2.30
N THR A 187 2.06 8.35 -2.41
CA THR A 187 1.85 6.90 -2.48
C THR A 187 1.00 6.41 -1.31
N TRP A 188 1.38 6.77 -0.07
CA TRP A 188 0.63 6.38 1.12
C TRP A 188 -0.66 7.18 1.30
N MET A 189 -0.66 8.48 1.01
CA MET A 189 -1.85 9.32 1.12
C MET A 189 -2.99 8.85 0.21
N THR A 190 -2.69 8.35 -0.98
CA THR A 190 -3.74 7.81 -1.90
C THR A 190 -4.33 6.50 -1.40
N ALA A 191 -3.54 5.61 -0.78
CA ALA A 191 -4.05 4.40 -0.15
C ALA A 191 -4.92 4.71 1.07
N LEU A 192 -4.47 5.64 1.92
CA LEU A 192 -5.26 6.13 3.07
C LEU A 192 -6.53 6.84 2.61
N TRP A 193 -6.46 7.66 1.56
CA TRP A 193 -7.65 8.28 0.97
C TRP A 193 -8.70 7.22 0.61
N TYR A 194 -8.29 6.16 -0.10
CA TYR A 194 -9.23 5.11 -0.47
C TYR A 194 -9.86 4.43 0.75
N TRP A 195 -9.03 4.11 1.75
CA TRP A 195 -9.44 3.44 2.99
C TRP A 195 -10.44 4.26 3.82
N MET A 196 -10.26 5.58 3.83
CA MET A 196 -11.01 6.53 4.66
C MET A 196 -12.18 7.20 3.92
N THR A 197 -12.43 6.85 2.65
CA THR A 197 -13.46 7.49 1.81
C THR A 197 -14.57 6.51 1.43
N PRO A 198 -15.85 6.95 1.38
CA PRO A 198 -16.95 6.08 0.97
C PRO A 198 -16.78 5.48 -0.43
N GLN A 199 -16.91 4.16 -0.52
CA GLN A 199 -16.97 3.34 -1.74
C GLN A 199 -18.34 2.67 -1.79
N GLY A 200 -19.19 3.07 -2.74
CA GLY A 200 -20.56 2.56 -2.80
C GLY A 200 -21.38 2.81 -1.52
N GLY A 201 -21.05 3.86 -0.75
CA GLY A 201 -21.71 4.21 0.50
C GLY A 201 -21.12 3.57 1.76
N ARG A 202 -20.04 2.77 1.65
CA ARG A 202 -19.34 2.13 2.77
C ARG A 202 -17.92 2.65 2.89
N VAL A 203 -17.41 2.83 4.11
CA VAL A 203 -16.03 3.22 4.38
C VAL A 203 -15.32 2.03 5.03
N ILE A 204 -14.10 1.70 4.59
CA ILE A 204 -13.37 0.55 5.15
C ILE A 204 -13.02 0.80 6.62
N HIS A 205 -12.51 2.00 6.93
CA HIS A 205 -12.25 2.45 8.30
C HIS A 205 -13.40 2.15 9.27
N ASP A 206 -14.63 2.46 8.86
CA ASP A 206 -15.82 2.35 9.73
C ASP A 206 -16.20 0.89 10.07
N VAL A 207 -15.79 -0.08 9.23
CA VAL A 207 -16.23 -1.49 9.36
C VAL A 207 -15.11 -2.44 9.77
N VAL A 208 -13.86 -2.13 9.45
CA VAL A 208 -12.77 -3.11 9.43
C VAL A 208 -12.39 -3.67 10.80
N ALA A 209 -12.56 -2.88 11.86
CA ALA A 209 -12.30 -3.33 13.23
C ALA A 209 -13.48 -4.08 13.87
N GLY A 210 -14.64 -4.11 13.21
CA GLY A 210 -15.85 -4.80 13.65
C GLY A 210 -15.87 -6.30 13.31
N GLU A 211 -16.96 -6.97 13.70
CA GLU A 211 -17.16 -8.39 13.39
C GLU A 211 -17.25 -8.59 11.87
N ASN A 212 -16.49 -9.56 11.36
CA ASN A 212 -16.30 -9.82 9.93
C ASN A 212 -15.70 -8.63 9.16
N GLY A 213 -15.08 -7.66 9.85
CA GLY A 213 -14.61 -6.42 9.25
C GLY A 213 -13.56 -6.62 8.15
N PHE A 214 -12.70 -7.64 8.26
CA PHE A 214 -11.74 -7.96 7.21
C PHE A 214 -12.43 -8.46 5.92
N ALA A 215 -13.40 -9.37 6.04
CA ALA A 215 -14.20 -9.83 4.89
C ALA A 215 -14.91 -8.65 4.19
N GLN A 216 -15.47 -7.73 4.98
CA GLN A 216 -16.08 -6.51 4.47
C GLN A 216 -15.10 -5.61 3.73
N SER A 217 -13.86 -5.49 4.20
CA SER A 217 -12.83 -4.71 3.50
C SER A 217 -12.50 -5.32 2.12
N THR A 218 -12.39 -6.65 2.02
CA THR A 218 -12.19 -7.36 0.73
C THR A 218 -13.35 -7.12 -0.23
N ASP A 219 -14.59 -7.17 0.27
CA ASP A 219 -15.78 -6.91 -0.53
C ASP A 219 -15.83 -5.46 -1.05
N ILE A 220 -15.46 -4.47 -0.23
CA ILE A 220 -15.37 -3.06 -0.64
C ILE A 220 -14.26 -2.85 -1.69
N ILE A 221 -13.13 -3.53 -1.52
CA ILE A 221 -11.94 -3.42 -2.36
C ILE A 221 -12.18 -4.06 -3.74
N ASN A 222 -12.65 -5.30 -3.77
CA ASN A 222 -12.79 -6.07 -5.00
C ASN A 222 -13.88 -7.17 -4.96
N GLY A 223 -14.97 -6.95 -4.21
CA GLY A 223 -16.01 -7.96 -3.99
C GLY A 223 -16.65 -8.51 -5.25
N ALA A 224 -16.77 -7.70 -6.30
CA ALA A 224 -17.31 -8.14 -7.60
C ALA A 224 -16.51 -9.29 -8.25
N LEU A 225 -15.23 -9.46 -7.90
CA LEU A 225 -14.37 -10.52 -8.41
C LEU A 225 -14.04 -11.58 -7.35
N GLU A 226 -14.08 -11.23 -6.08
CA GLU A 226 -13.51 -12.04 -5.00
C GLU A 226 -14.53 -12.57 -3.98
N CYS A 227 -15.73 -12.01 -3.93
CA CYS A 227 -16.73 -12.34 -2.91
C CYS A 227 -18.03 -12.92 -3.50
N GLY A 228 -18.60 -13.88 -2.78
CA GLY A 228 -19.84 -14.55 -3.12
C GLY A 228 -19.64 -15.88 -3.86
N PRO A 229 -20.71 -16.70 -3.96
CA PRO A 229 -20.63 -18.10 -4.39
C PRO A 229 -20.19 -18.31 -5.85
N SER A 230 -20.13 -17.24 -6.65
CA SER A 230 -19.73 -17.29 -8.06
C SER A 230 -18.54 -16.37 -8.35
N ALA A 231 -17.81 -15.94 -7.31
CA ALA A 231 -16.63 -15.12 -7.45
C ALA A 231 -15.58 -15.84 -8.32
N PRO A 232 -15.10 -15.24 -9.42
CA PRO A 232 -14.09 -15.86 -10.27
C PRO A 232 -12.70 -15.96 -9.62
N ASN A 233 -12.41 -15.13 -8.60
CA ASN A 233 -11.06 -14.95 -8.04
C ASN A 233 -11.00 -15.24 -6.53
N THR A 234 -11.65 -16.30 -6.05
CA THR A 234 -11.63 -16.68 -4.61
C THR A 234 -10.20 -16.94 -4.07
N ALA A 235 -9.25 -17.34 -4.93
CA ALA A 235 -7.86 -17.50 -4.54
C ALA A 235 -7.20 -16.18 -4.06
N ASN A 236 -7.62 -15.03 -4.60
CA ASN A 236 -7.10 -13.73 -4.18
C ASN A 236 -7.56 -13.40 -2.75
N GLU A 237 -8.83 -13.65 -2.45
CA GLU A 237 -9.37 -13.50 -1.10
C GLU A 237 -8.61 -14.37 -0.09
N GLN A 238 -8.33 -15.63 -0.43
CA GLN A 238 -7.53 -16.51 0.43
C GLN A 238 -6.11 -15.96 0.67
N GLN A 239 -5.51 -15.29 -0.31
CA GLN A 239 -4.21 -14.63 -0.15
C GLN A 239 -4.30 -13.41 0.78
N ARG A 240 -5.35 -12.59 0.67
CA ARG A 240 -5.63 -11.48 1.60
C ARG A 240 -5.78 -11.97 3.04
N ILE A 241 -6.53 -13.05 3.25
CA ILE A 241 -6.72 -13.68 4.57
C ILE A 241 -5.38 -14.15 5.15
N LYS A 242 -4.52 -14.76 4.34
CA LYS A 242 -3.17 -15.17 4.77
C LYS A 242 -2.31 -13.98 5.21
N TYR A 243 -2.34 -12.87 4.47
CA TYR A 243 -1.63 -11.66 4.88
C TYR A 243 -2.21 -11.05 6.14
N TYR A 244 -3.53 -11.05 6.30
CA TYR A 244 -4.18 -10.53 7.49
C TYR A 244 -3.84 -11.35 8.74
N ALA A 245 -3.85 -12.67 8.65
CA ALA A 245 -3.44 -13.54 9.75
C ALA A 245 -2.00 -13.24 10.20
N LYS A 246 -1.05 -13.10 9.26
CA LYS A 246 0.34 -12.75 9.57
C LYS A 246 0.48 -11.37 10.21
N MET A 247 -0.29 -10.38 9.73
CA MET A 247 -0.25 -9.03 10.31
C MET A 247 -0.90 -8.97 11.70
N CYS A 248 -1.98 -9.72 11.92
CA CYS A 248 -2.60 -9.89 13.24
C CYS A 248 -1.62 -10.51 14.24
N GLU A 249 -0.92 -11.58 13.84
CA GLU A 249 0.13 -12.20 14.67
C GLU A 249 1.24 -11.19 14.99
N ALA A 250 1.74 -10.46 13.99
CA ALA A 250 2.76 -9.45 14.21
C ALA A 250 2.30 -8.37 15.20
N LEU A 251 1.06 -7.89 15.10
CA LEU A 251 0.53 -6.84 15.97
C LEU A 251 0.01 -7.35 17.32
N ASP A 252 0.11 -8.65 17.60
CA ASP A 252 -0.45 -9.29 18.80
C ASP A 252 -1.93 -8.94 18.97
N VAL A 253 -2.72 -9.28 17.95
CA VAL A 253 -4.18 -9.12 17.94
C VAL A 253 -4.85 -10.28 17.23
N GLN A 254 -6.09 -10.60 17.63
CA GLN A 254 -6.89 -11.64 16.98
C GLN A 254 -7.87 -11.02 15.97
N PRO A 255 -8.08 -11.66 14.80
CA PRO A 255 -9.22 -11.36 13.92
C PRO A 255 -10.55 -11.38 14.69
N LEU A 256 -11.53 -10.60 14.21
CA LEU A 256 -12.87 -10.58 14.80
C LEU A 256 -13.88 -11.14 13.80
N GLY A 257 -14.54 -12.24 14.18
CA GLY A 257 -15.45 -12.96 13.29
C GLY A 257 -14.72 -13.64 12.13
N ASN A 258 -15.45 -13.86 11.06
CA ASN A 258 -14.97 -14.48 9.84
C ASN A 258 -14.17 -13.50 8.97
N SER A 259 -12.99 -13.95 8.52
CA SER A 259 -12.17 -13.18 7.59
C SER A 259 -12.54 -13.42 6.12
N SER A 260 -13.36 -14.43 5.84
CA SER A 260 -13.80 -14.77 4.49
C SER A 260 -15.12 -14.09 4.12
N CYS A 261 -15.19 -13.58 2.89
CA CYS A 261 -16.42 -13.07 2.26
C CYS A 261 -17.10 -14.12 1.36
N ASN A 262 -16.61 -15.37 1.40
CA ASN A 262 -17.13 -16.52 0.63
C ASN A 262 -17.76 -17.60 1.52
N ALA A 263 -17.87 -17.35 2.81
CA ALA A 263 -18.33 -18.31 3.81
C ALA A 263 -19.84 -18.34 4.02
#